data_AF-A0A6N3BGE9-F1
#
_entry.id   AF-A0A6N3BGE9-F1
#
_cell.length_a   1.000
_cell.length_b   1.000
_cell.length_c   1.000
_cell.angle_alpha   90.00
_cell.angle_beta   90.00
_cell.angle_gamma   90.00
#
_symmetry.space_group_name_H-M   'P 1'
#
loop_
_entity.id
_entity.type
_entity.pdbx_description
1 polymer ?
#
loop_
_entity_poly.entity_id
_entity_poly.type
_entity_poly.pdbx_seq_one_letter_code
_entity_poly.pdbx_strand_id
1 'polypeptide(L)'
;MWADVESNIDYLNFGEVSSLAVDILKSENMLPVSIGIFGNWGAGKSSLLKIIEKQINQEDGKDILVVNFDAWLYQGYDDARAALLEVIATKLNEAAQGNPNLVEKTFSLFNRVDKVRALGYTLEGIALAMGIPTGGMVSKGVGAIKNIFSNGVNENTYQEAISTGKEVANSGLIKDKEALTPPQQINLFRDEYSGILKELGKNLIVFIDYLDRCLPQNAIQTLEAIRLFLFLPNTAFVIAADEDMIRTSVSEYFKGTSARHHIDYLDKLIQVPIRVPRTGLLEIRSYLFMLHAVNAGVDSNLVEKLRIALEKSLQESWHKDPMKKEDAIKILEGENNLELARAYDQVDRLAPIFATSPIIHGNPRIVKRLLNIVKMRSNIARRRSISLDENVITKLVIFERCAGETAANDLYSMIDTNKGYKELFSEIESTKPKNLPDSVPESWTKDDATSDFILKWFDLEPKLSDKDLRASIYLSRETMPAAHYVIGLSPKARDALSVLITTTRKSSQAAVTALRDISQDEFVPVMESLIEHLRTITEWSKQPAGFAGAVLVADKHIEAGKVFKRFISGINDNPHWMNALIKEKKWFK
;
A
#
# COMPACT_ATOMS: atom_id res chain seq x y z
N MET A 1 4.08 13.33 -13.30
CA MET A 1 3.78 12.53 -12.08
C MET A 1 2.89 11.39 -12.52
N TRP A 2 3.04 10.23 -11.90
CA TRP A 2 2.35 9.00 -12.32
C TRP A 2 1.30 8.59 -11.28
N ALA A 3 0.12 8.19 -11.75
CA ALA A 3 -0.93 7.68 -10.87
C ALA A 3 -0.52 6.35 -10.24
N ASP A 4 -0.73 6.23 -8.93
CA ASP A 4 -0.49 5.01 -8.16
C ASP A 4 -1.71 4.07 -8.20
N VAL A 5 -2.09 3.70 -9.42
CA VAL A 5 -3.20 2.79 -9.74
C VAL A 5 -2.68 1.59 -10.53
N GLU A 6 -3.39 0.48 -10.42
CA GLU A 6 -3.15 -0.72 -11.21
C GLU A 6 -3.40 -0.47 -12.71
N SER A 7 -2.58 -1.11 -13.56
CA SER A 7 -2.56 -0.91 -15.00
C SER A 7 -3.06 -2.17 -15.71
N ASN A 8 -3.82 -1.99 -16.79
CA ASN A 8 -4.17 -3.05 -17.75
C ASN A 8 -3.18 -3.13 -18.93
N ILE A 9 -2.15 -2.28 -18.92
CA ILE A 9 -1.01 -2.31 -19.84
C ILE A 9 0.14 -2.98 -19.12
N ASP A 10 0.70 -4.01 -19.74
CA ASP A 10 1.85 -4.73 -19.22
C ASP A 10 3.15 -4.00 -19.53
N TYR A 11 3.75 -3.43 -18.49
CA TYR A 11 5.07 -2.80 -18.56
C TYR A 11 6.16 -3.65 -17.89
N LEU A 12 5.81 -4.80 -17.32
CA LEU A 12 6.67 -5.60 -16.44
C LEU A 12 6.84 -7.04 -16.91
N ASN A 13 6.39 -7.35 -18.14
CA ASN A 13 6.45 -8.67 -18.74
C ASN A 13 5.70 -9.73 -17.91
N PHE A 14 4.51 -9.38 -17.46
CA PHE A 14 3.55 -10.30 -16.87
C PHE A 14 2.83 -11.17 -17.91
N GLY A 15 3.04 -10.90 -19.21
CA GLY A 15 2.50 -11.63 -20.35
C GLY A 15 2.54 -13.15 -20.19
N GLU A 16 3.72 -13.75 -20.01
CA GLU A 16 3.86 -15.21 -19.90
C GLU A 16 3.03 -15.82 -18.77
N VAL A 17 3.04 -15.16 -17.60
CA VAL A 17 2.31 -15.61 -16.41
C VAL A 17 0.80 -15.43 -16.58
N SER A 18 0.38 -14.34 -17.22
CA SER A 18 -1.03 -14.10 -17.55
C SER A 18 -1.55 -15.11 -18.56
N SER A 19 -0.78 -15.43 -19.61
CA SER A 19 -1.16 -16.42 -20.62
C SER A 19 -1.31 -17.81 -20.02
N LEU A 20 -0.40 -18.22 -19.12
CA LEU A 20 -0.54 -19.49 -18.40
C LEU A 20 -1.81 -19.55 -17.56
N ALA A 21 -2.18 -18.45 -16.89
CA ALA A 21 -3.43 -18.38 -16.15
C ALA A 21 -4.65 -18.49 -17.10
N VAL A 22 -4.61 -17.80 -18.25
CA VAL A 22 -5.68 -17.86 -19.26
C VAL A 22 -5.83 -19.27 -19.84
N ASP A 23 -4.74 -19.96 -20.16
CA ASP A 23 -4.75 -21.33 -20.68
C ASP A 23 -5.45 -22.29 -19.70
N ILE A 24 -5.17 -22.15 -18.40
CA ILE A 24 -5.83 -22.94 -17.36
C ILE A 24 -7.32 -22.61 -17.28
N LEU A 25 -7.67 -21.31 -17.30
CA LEU A 25 -9.05 -20.83 -17.16
C LEU A 25 -9.94 -21.21 -18.35
N LYS A 26 -9.35 -21.39 -19.54
CA LYS A 26 -10.06 -21.80 -20.75
C LYS A 26 -10.16 -23.32 -20.93
N SER A 27 -9.35 -24.09 -20.20
CA SER A 27 -9.35 -25.54 -20.31
C SER A 27 -10.56 -26.15 -19.61
N GLU A 28 -11.50 -26.70 -20.38
CA GLU A 28 -12.70 -27.37 -19.83
C GLU A 28 -12.33 -28.51 -18.87
N ASN A 29 -11.23 -29.23 -19.15
CA ASN A 29 -10.75 -30.34 -18.32
C ASN A 29 -10.15 -29.90 -16.98
N MET A 30 -9.86 -28.60 -16.82
CA MET A 30 -9.37 -28.05 -15.56
C MET A 30 -10.51 -27.59 -14.65
N LEU A 31 -11.72 -27.36 -15.19
CA LEU A 31 -12.84 -26.84 -14.40
C LEU A 31 -13.52 -27.95 -13.57
N PRO A 32 -13.88 -27.68 -12.30
CA PRO A 32 -13.64 -26.44 -11.56
C PRO A 32 -12.18 -26.25 -11.10
N VAL A 33 -11.70 -25.02 -11.19
CA VAL A 33 -10.32 -24.66 -10.82
C VAL A 33 -10.23 -23.46 -9.88
N SER A 34 -9.24 -23.49 -9.00
CA SER A 34 -8.86 -22.39 -8.11
C SER A 34 -7.41 -21.98 -8.36
N ILE A 35 -7.22 -20.76 -8.83
CA ILE A 35 -5.90 -20.18 -9.11
C ILE A 35 -5.60 -19.13 -8.04
N GLY A 36 -4.45 -19.23 -7.39
CA GLY A 36 -3.95 -18.21 -6.47
C GLY A 36 -2.90 -17.35 -7.14
N ILE A 37 -3.12 -16.04 -7.23
CA ILE A 37 -2.14 -15.06 -7.70
C ILE A 37 -1.42 -14.44 -6.51
N PHE A 38 -0.22 -14.92 -6.21
CA PHE A 38 0.52 -14.57 -5.00
C PHE A 38 1.67 -13.61 -5.25
N GLY A 39 1.84 -12.66 -4.34
CA GLY A 39 2.97 -11.74 -4.35
C GLY A 39 2.88 -10.70 -3.24
N ASN A 40 4.03 -10.11 -2.91
CA ASN A 40 4.11 -9.11 -1.84
C ASN A 40 3.27 -7.86 -2.18
N TRP A 41 2.98 -7.06 -1.17
CA TRP A 41 2.35 -5.75 -1.37
C TRP A 41 3.07 -4.92 -2.44
N GLY A 42 2.32 -4.42 -3.43
CA GLY A 42 2.87 -3.59 -4.51
C GLY A 42 3.56 -4.35 -5.66
N ALA A 43 3.62 -5.70 -5.63
CA ALA A 43 4.27 -6.51 -6.67
C ALA A 43 3.53 -6.50 -8.02
N GLY A 44 2.26 -6.09 -8.07
CA GLY A 44 1.47 -6.00 -9.30
C GLY A 44 0.34 -7.02 -9.45
N LYS A 45 -0.04 -7.75 -8.38
CA LYS A 45 -1.14 -8.75 -8.39
C LYS A 45 -2.42 -8.26 -9.09
N SER A 46 -2.96 -7.12 -8.68
CA SER A 46 -4.17 -6.52 -9.27
C SER A 46 -3.98 -6.12 -10.74
N SER A 47 -2.76 -5.73 -11.15
CA SER A 47 -2.46 -5.46 -12.56
C SER A 47 -2.43 -6.75 -13.37
N LEU A 48 -1.84 -7.83 -12.82
CA LEU A 48 -1.89 -9.16 -13.44
C LEU A 48 -3.33 -9.66 -13.59
N LEU A 49 -4.20 -9.48 -12.58
CA LEU A 49 -5.62 -9.82 -12.72
C LEU A 49 -6.30 -9.07 -13.87
N LYS A 50 -6.06 -7.76 -13.99
CA LYS A 50 -6.61 -6.96 -15.09
C LYS A 50 -6.08 -7.38 -16.47
N ILE A 51 -4.82 -7.83 -16.55
CA ILE A 51 -4.23 -8.35 -17.79
C ILE A 51 -4.91 -9.67 -18.17
N ILE A 52 -5.10 -10.59 -17.22
CA ILE A 52 -5.80 -11.87 -17.43
C ILE A 52 -7.24 -11.62 -17.88
N GLU A 53 -7.98 -10.76 -17.17
CA GLU A 53 -9.35 -10.38 -17.52
C GLU A 53 -9.44 -9.79 -18.95
N LYS A 54 -8.50 -8.91 -19.31
CA LYS A 54 -8.43 -8.32 -20.65
C LYS A 54 -8.20 -9.38 -21.73
N GLN A 55 -7.26 -10.32 -21.52
CA GLN A 55 -6.98 -11.40 -22.48
C GLN A 55 -8.20 -12.32 -22.66
N ILE A 56 -8.91 -12.63 -21.58
CA ILE A 56 -10.16 -13.42 -21.63
C ILE A 56 -11.24 -12.71 -22.46
N ASN A 57 -11.40 -11.40 -22.28
CA ASN A 57 -12.44 -10.63 -22.98
C ASN A 57 -12.10 -10.35 -24.46
N GLN A 58 -10.83 -10.37 -24.86
CA GLN A 58 -10.40 -10.07 -26.23
C GLN A 58 -10.54 -11.25 -27.19
N GLU A 59 -10.41 -12.48 -26.70
CA GLU A 59 -10.53 -13.71 -27.50
C GLU A 59 -11.97 -14.24 -27.45
N ASP A 60 -12.86 -13.63 -28.24
CA ASP A 60 -14.25 -14.06 -28.54
C ASP A 60 -14.98 -14.72 -27.34
N GLY A 61 -14.89 -14.07 -26.16
CA GLY A 61 -15.31 -14.59 -24.85
C GLY A 61 -16.82 -14.75 -24.64
N LYS A 62 -17.57 -15.10 -25.68
CA LYS A 62 -19.03 -15.29 -25.62
C LYS A 62 -19.42 -16.38 -24.63
N ASP A 63 -18.53 -17.33 -24.40
CA ASP A 63 -18.74 -18.50 -23.54
C ASP A 63 -18.21 -18.33 -22.11
N ILE A 64 -17.72 -17.13 -21.74
CA ILE A 64 -17.18 -16.85 -20.41
C ILE A 64 -17.91 -15.67 -19.77
N LEU A 65 -18.35 -15.86 -18.53
CA LEU A 65 -18.88 -14.83 -17.65
C LEU A 65 -17.81 -14.44 -16.64
N VAL A 66 -17.52 -13.16 -16.54
CA VAL A 66 -16.53 -12.63 -15.60
C VAL A 66 -17.22 -11.91 -14.45
N VAL A 67 -16.85 -12.28 -13.22
CA VAL A 67 -17.26 -11.63 -11.98
C VAL A 67 -16.03 -11.07 -11.29
N ASN A 68 -16.06 -9.79 -10.92
CA ASN A 68 -15.02 -9.16 -10.10
C ASN A 68 -15.57 -8.91 -8.69
N PHE A 69 -14.83 -9.34 -7.67
CA PHE A 69 -15.18 -9.19 -6.26
C PHE A 69 -14.02 -8.57 -5.47
N ASP A 70 -14.24 -7.37 -4.94
CA ASP A 70 -13.30 -6.69 -4.04
C ASP A 70 -13.62 -7.06 -2.59
N ALA A 71 -12.84 -7.96 -1.99
CA ALA A 71 -13.11 -8.45 -0.64
C ALA A 71 -13.04 -7.34 0.42
N TRP A 72 -12.22 -6.31 0.20
CA TRP A 72 -12.00 -5.22 1.14
C TRP A 72 -13.15 -4.22 1.12
N LEU A 73 -13.69 -3.91 -0.07
CA LEU A 73 -14.86 -3.03 -0.23
C LEU A 73 -16.08 -3.54 0.55
N TYR A 74 -16.29 -4.86 0.56
CA TYR A 74 -17.46 -5.49 1.18
C TYR A 74 -17.25 -5.86 2.67
N GLN A 75 -16.09 -5.56 3.25
CA GLN A 75 -15.75 -5.93 4.63
C GLN A 75 -16.74 -5.37 5.69
N GLY A 76 -17.37 -4.23 5.43
CA GLY A 76 -18.24 -3.54 6.40
C GLY A 76 -19.75 -3.76 6.22
N TYR A 77 -20.18 -4.51 5.20
CA TYR A 77 -21.56 -4.42 4.69
C TYR A 77 -22.45 -5.63 4.96
N ASP A 78 -21.92 -6.83 5.21
CA ASP A 78 -22.67 -8.06 5.55
C ASP A 78 -21.69 -9.24 5.78
N ASP A 79 -22.20 -10.45 6.04
CA ASP A 79 -21.45 -11.71 5.88
C ASP A 79 -20.82 -11.75 4.47
N ALA A 80 -19.48 -11.87 4.40
CA ALA A 80 -18.73 -11.91 3.15
C ALA A 80 -19.23 -13.00 2.17
N ARG A 81 -19.84 -14.08 2.70
CA ARG A 81 -20.49 -15.12 1.91
C ARG A 81 -21.69 -14.57 1.14
N ALA A 82 -22.57 -13.84 1.81
CA ALA A 82 -23.77 -13.27 1.18
C ALA A 82 -23.39 -12.22 0.12
N ALA A 83 -22.39 -11.37 0.41
CA ALA A 83 -21.90 -10.38 -0.54
C ALA A 83 -21.35 -11.02 -1.82
N LEU A 84 -20.51 -12.06 -1.71
CA LEU A 84 -19.99 -12.78 -2.88
C LEU A 84 -21.11 -13.42 -3.71
N LEU A 85 -22.08 -14.05 -3.03
CA LEU A 85 -23.21 -14.69 -3.69
C LEU A 85 -24.10 -13.68 -4.42
N GLU A 86 -24.35 -12.51 -3.83
CA GLU A 86 -25.16 -11.46 -4.43
C GLU A 86 -24.51 -10.93 -5.72
N VAL A 87 -23.19 -10.71 -5.71
CA VAL A 87 -22.44 -10.28 -6.91
C VAL A 87 -22.52 -11.34 -8.01
N ILE A 88 -22.34 -12.62 -7.66
CA ILE A 88 -22.44 -13.72 -8.62
C ILE A 88 -23.87 -13.84 -9.18
N ALA A 89 -24.88 -13.82 -8.31
CA ALA A 89 -26.29 -13.93 -8.71
C ALA A 89 -26.71 -12.77 -9.61
N THR A 90 -26.22 -11.55 -9.34
CA THR A 90 -26.44 -10.37 -10.19
C THR A 90 -25.88 -10.58 -11.58
N LYS A 91 -24.64 -11.06 -11.69
CA LYS A 91 -24.00 -11.31 -12.98
C LYS A 91 -24.67 -12.45 -13.77
N LEU A 92 -25.11 -13.50 -13.08
CA LEU A 92 -25.91 -14.55 -13.72
C LEU A 92 -27.26 -14.02 -14.23
N ASN A 93 -27.91 -13.15 -13.45
CA ASN A 93 -29.19 -12.57 -13.85
C ASN A 93 -29.06 -11.62 -15.05
N GLU A 94 -28.01 -10.80 -15.09
CA GLU A 94 -27.66 -9.98 -16.27
C GLU A 94 -27.44 -10.87 -17.50
N ALA A 95 -26.72 -11.98 -17.36
CA ALA A 95 -26.47 -12.92 -18.45
C ALA A 95 -27.72 -13.70 -18.89
N ALA A 96 -28.69 -13.88 -17.99
CA ALA A 96 -29.96 -14.55 -18.25
C ALA A 96 -31.00 -13.66 -18.94
N GLN A 97 -30.77 -12.34 -19.02
CA GLN A 97 -31.69 -11.40 -19.66
C GLN A 97 -31.98 -11.85 -21.11
N GLY A 98 -33.26 -12.06 -21.42
CA GLY A 98 -33.73 -12.62 -22.69
C GLY A 98 -34.23 -14.06 -22.63
N ASN A 99 -34.04 -14.79 -21.52
CA ASN A 99 -34.62 -16.11 -21.28
C ASN A 99 -35.45 -16.12 -19.97
N PRO A 100 -36.79 -16.04 -20.04
CA PRO A 100 -37.66 -15.92 -18.86
C PRO A 100 -37.49 -17.03 -17.82
N ASN A 101 -37.22 -18.26 -18.27
CA ASN A 101 -37.00 -19.41 -17.37
C ASN A 101 -35.68 -19.28 -16.60
N LEU A 102 -34.63 -18.75 -17.24
CA LEU A 102 -33.35 -18.49 -16.57
C LEU A 102 -33.46 -17.32 -15.58
N VAL A 103 -34.20 -16.27 -15.94
CA VAL A 103 -34.45 -15.11 -15.05
C VAL A 103 -35.20 -15.55 -13.79
N GLU A 104 -36.16 -16.47 -13.90
CA GLU A 104 -36.87 -17.01 -12.73
C GLU A 104 -35.92 -17.79 -11.80
N LYS A 105 -35.02 -18.61 -12.37
CA LYS A 105 -34.01 -19.37 -11.59
C LYS A 105 -32.97 -18.46 -10.94
N THR A 106 -32.52 -17.41 -11.61
CA THR A 106 -31.59 -16.43 -11.00
C THR A 106 -32.28 -15.64 -9.90
N PHE A 107 -33.57 -15.32 -10.04
CA PHE A 107 -34.36 -14.69 -8.99
C PHE A 107 -34.58 -15.60 -7.77
N SER A 108 -34.76 -16.91 -7.96
CA SER A 108 -34.81 -17.87 -6.85
C SER A 108 -33.49 -17.95 -6.10
N LEU A 109 -32.34 -17.87 -6.80
CA LEU A 109 -31.02 -17.77 -6.17
C LEU A 109 -30.92 -16.52 -5.28
N PHE A 110 -31.34 -15.34 -5.76
CA PHE A 110 -31.36 -14.11 -4.96
C PHE A 110 -32.16 -14.25 -3.66
N ASN A 111 -33.39 -14.77 -3.74
CA ASN A 111 -34.23 -14.98 -2.56
C ASN A 111 -33.60 -15.98 -1.55
N ARG A 112 -32.76 -16.89 -2.02
CA ARG A 112 -32.00 -17.80 -1.15
C ARG A 112 -30.81 -17.10 -0.48
N VAL A 113 -30.15 -16.16 -1.16
CA VAL A 113 -29.10 -15.33 -0.54
C VAL A 113 -29.66 -14.54 0.64
N ASP A 114 -30.86 -13.97 0.51
CA ASP A 114 -31.54 -13.28 1.62
C ASP A 114 -31.89 -14.21 2.80
N LYS A 115 -32.23 -15.48 2.53
CA LYS A 115 -32.44 -16.49 3.59
C LYS A 115 -31.14 -16.89 4.27
N VAL A 116 -30.04 -17.02 3.53
CA VAL A 116 -28.70 -17.27 4.09
C VAL A 116 -28.25 -16.08 4.95
N ARG A 117 -28.50 -14.86 4.49
CA ARG A 117 -28.25 -13.62 5.24
C ARG A 117 -29.07 -13.58 6.55
N ALA A 118 -30.36 -13.92 6.50
CA ALA A 118 -31.22 -14.02 7.70
C ALA A 118 -30.74 -15.08 8.70
N LEU A 119 -30.22 -16.21 8.23
CA LEU A 119 -29.64 -17.27 9.08
C LEU A 119 -28.38 -16.80 9.82
N GLY A 120 -27.51 -16.00 9.20
CA GLY A 120 -26.34 -15.40 9.85
C GLY A 120 -26.72 -14.57 11.08
N TYR A 121 -27.77 -13.74 10.96
CA TYR A 121 -28.30 -12.95 12.07
C TYR A 121 -28.88 -13.79 13.23
N THR A 122 -29.40 -14.99 12.96
CA THR A 122 -29.95 -15.87 14.02
C THR A 122 -28.87 -16.50 14.91
N LEU A 123 -27.69 -16.80 14.37
CA LEU A 123 -26.56 -17.35 15.14
C LEU A 123 -26.01 -16.34 16.15
N GLU A 124 -25.93 -15.06 15.78
CA GLU A 124 -25.53 -13.99 16.69
C GLU A 124 -26.62 -13.64 17.72
N GLY A 125 -27.89 -13.71 17.34
CA GLY A 125 -29.03 -13.57 18.25
C GLY A 125 -29.10 -14.67 19.31
N ILE A 126 -28.77 -15.91 18.94
CA ILE A 126 -28.64 -17.04 19.89
C ILE A 126 -27.43 -16.83 20.81
N ALA A 127 -26.30 -16.37 20.29
CA ALA A 127 -25.11 -16.07 21.09
C ALA A 127 -25.37 -14.96 22.13
N LEU A 128 -26.11 -13.91 21.75
CA LEU A 128 -26.59 -12.86 22.67
C LEU A 128 -27.55 -13.41 23.73
N ALA A 129 -28.52 -14.25 23.34
CA ALA A 129 -29.46 -14.90 24.26
C ALA A 129 -28.76 -15.89 25.22
N MET A 130 -27.64 -16.48 24.81
CA MET A 130 -26.82 -17.39 25.61
C MET A 130 -25.71 -16.67 26.43
N GLY A 131 -25.67 -15.34 26.41
CA GLY A 131 -24.72 -14.55 27.22
C GLY A 131 -23.26 -14.65 26.76
N ILE A 132 -23.01 -15.07 25.53
CA ILE A 132 -21.66 -15.10 24.93
C ILE A 132 -21.35 -13.69 24.42
N PRO A 133 -20.26 -13.04 24.86
CA PRO A 133 -19.95 -11.67 24.44
C PRO A 133 -19.57 -11.64 22.96
N THR A 134 -20.51 -11.21 22.11
CA THR A 134 -20.24 -10.82 20.72
C THR A 134 -19.81 -9.36 20.74
N GLY A 135 -18.57 -9.06 20.35
CA GLY A 135 -17.98 -7.71 20.40
C GLY A 135 -18.86 -6.72 19.64
N GLY A 136 -19.52 -5.82 20.37
CA GLY A 136 -20.74 -5.12 19.94
C GLY A 136 -20.65 -4.37 18.61
N MET A 137 -21.49 -4.78 17.66
CA MET A 137 -21.83 -4.02 16.44
C MET A 137 -23.31 -4.28 16.07
N VAL A 138 -24.25 -3.61 16.75
CA VAL A 138 -25.71 -3.84 16.57
C VAL A 138 -26.43 -2.74 15.76
N SER A 139 -25.82 -1.64 15.32
CA SER A 139 -26.62 -0.44 15.02
C SER A 139 -26.83 0.04 13.58
N LYS A 140 -26.53 -0.71 12.51
CA LYS A 140 -26.75 -0.18 11.13
C LYS A 140 -27.30 -1.20 10.12
N GLY A 141 -28.55 -1.61 10.33
CA GLY A 141 -29.29 -2.45 9.38
C GLY A 141 -30.22 -1.66 8.45
N VAL A 142 -30.36 -2.16 7.22
CA VAL A 142 -31.44 -1.94 6.23
C VAL A 142 -31.37 -0.68 5.35
N GLY A 143 -30.82 0.46 5.78
CA GLY A 143 -30.93 1.73 5.02
C GLY A 143 -29.81 2.08 4.03
N ALA A 144 -28.64 1.43 4.08
CA ALA A 144 -27.41 2.01 3.53
C ALA A 144 -27.03 1.56 2.10
N ILE A 145 -27.55 0.44 1.59
CA ILE A 145 -27.14 -0.11 0.29
C ILE A 145 -27.71 0.71 -0.89
N LYS A 146 -28.87 1.36 -0.71
CA LYS A 146 -29.50 2.19 -1.75
C LYS A 146 -28.62 3.39 -2.18
N ASN A 147 -27.67 3.80 -1.35
CA ASN A 147 -26.86 5.01 -1.57
C ASN A 147 -25.45 4.74 -2.13
N ILE A 148 -25.02 3.48 -2.25
CA ILE A 148 -23.64 3.15 -2.68
C ILE A 148 -23.58 2.75 -4.16
N PHE A 149 -24.65 2.16 -4.70
CA PHE A 149 -24.71 1.78 -6.12
C PHE A 149 -25.16 2.89 -7.08
N SER A 150 -25.60 4.06 -6.58
CA SER A 150 -26.02 5.20 -7.41
C SER A 150 -24.90 5.83 -8.26
N ASN A 151 -23.64 5.44 -8.07
CA ASN A 151 -22.49 6.03 -8.76
C ASN A 151 -21.72 5.08 -9.70
N GLY A 152 -22.16 3.84 -9.95
CA GLY A 152 -21.32 2.88 -10.69
C GLY A 152 -21.99 1.81 -11.55
N VAL A 153 -23.30 1.56 -11.41
CA VAL A 153 -24.03 0.59 -12.25
C VAL A 153 -25.39 1.21 -12.56
N ASN A 154 -25.77 1.22 -13.85
CA ASN A 154 -27.02 1.84 -14.32
C ASN A 154 -28.22 1.37 -13.49
N GLU A 155 -28.82 2.30 -12.74
CA GLU A 155 -29.98 2.16 -11.87
C GLU A 155 -31.18 1.52 -12.60
N ASN A 156 -31.22 1.67 -13.93
CA ASN A 156 -32.22 1.11 -14.82
C ASN A 156 -32.16 -0.43 -14.90
N THR A 157 -30.97 -1.05 -14.85
CA THR A 157 -30.79 -2.51 -15.00
C THR A 157 -31.32 -3.28 -13.79
N TYR A 158 -31.12 -2.72 -12.59
CA TYR A 158 -31.59 -3.29 -11.33
C TYR A 158 -33.12 -3.15 -11.17
N GLN A 159 -33.66 -1.98 -11.54
CA GLN A 159 -35.11 -1.73 -11.53
C GLN A 159 -35.83 -2.58 -12.57
N GLU A 160 -35.29 -2.74 -13.79
CA GLU A 160 -35.87 -3.59 -14.84
C GLU A 160 -35.87 -5.07 -14.43
N ALA A 161 -34.76 -5.59 -13.90
CA ALA A 161 -34.70 -6.96 -13.39
C ALA A 161 -35.73 -7.23 -12.28
N ILE A 162 -35.94 -6.26 -11.38
CA ILE A 162 -36.93 -6.35 -10.30
C ILE A 162 -38.36 -6.22 -10.85
N SER A 163 -38.62 -5.35 -11.83
CA SER A 163 -39.97 -5.19 -12.41
C SER A 163 -40.39 -6.39 -13.24
N THR A 164 -39.50 -6.92 -14.08
CA THR A 164 -39.76 -8.11 -14.90
C THR A 164 -39.89 -9.35 -14.01
N GLY A 165 -39.03 -9.48 -12.98
CA GLY A 165 -39.12 -10.54 -11.98
C GLY A 165 -40.39 -10.47 -11.13
N LYS A 166 -40.87 -9.27 -10.77
CA LYS A 166 -42.13 -9.08 -10.02
C LYS A 166 -43.38 -9.38 -10.85
N GLU A 167 -43.38 -9.07 -12.15
CA GLU A 167 -44.49 -9.43 -13.04
C GLU A 167 -44.60 -10.95 -13.23
N VAL A 168 -43.45 -11.64 -13.32
CA VAL A 168 -43.40 -13.11 -13.37
C VAL A 168 -43.72 -13.75 -12.02
N ALA A 169 -43.25 -13.19 -10.90
CA ALA A 169 -43.58 -13.68 -9.56
C ALA A 169 -45.07 -13.51 -9.19
N ASN A 170 -45.75 -12.49 -9.74
CA ASN A 170 -47.19 -12.29 -9.58
C ASN A 170 -48.05 -13.31 -10.34
N SER A 171 -47.48 -14.21 -11.16
CA SER A 171 -48.20 -15.29 -11.84
C SER A 171 -48.46 -16.52 -10.96
N GLY A 172 -48.23 -16.43 -9.64
CA GLY A 172 -48.72 -17.41 -8.65
C GLY A 172 -47.98 -18.76 -8.62
N LEU A 173 -46.74 -18.83 -9.10
CA LEU A 173 -45.96 -20.08 -9.18
C LEU A 173 -44.94 -20.30 -8.06
N ILE A 174 -44.64 -19.30 -7.22
CA ILE A 174 -43.74 -19.45 -6.08
C ILE A 174 -44.55 -19.90 -4.85
N LYS A 175 -44.85 -21.20 -4.78
CA LYS A 175 -45.38 -21.82 -3.54
C LYS A 175 -44.31 -21.78 -2.46
N ASP A 176 -44.65 -21.25 -1.29
CA ASP A 176 -43.88 -21.38 -0.06
C ASP A 176 -43.55 -22.85 0.21
N LYS A 177 -42.32 -23.25 -0.09
CA LYS A 177 -41.79 -24.55 0.30
C LYS A 177 -41.20 -24.44 1.71
N GLU A 178 -41.48 -25.49 2.50
CA GLU A 178 -41.09 -25.76 3.89
C GLU A 178 -39.71 -25.21 4.29
N ALA A 179 -39.55 -24.87 5.57
CA ALA A 179 -38.30 -24.36 6.14
C ALA A 179 -37.15 -25.37 5.97
N LEU A 180 -36.40 -25.23 4.88
CA LEU A 180 -35.24 -26.06 4.54
C LEU A 180 -34.10 -25.83 5.53
N THR A 181 -33.41 -26.91 5.92
CA THR A 181 -32.20 -26.82 6.75
C THR A 181 -31.05 -26.14 5.99
N PRO A 182 -30.08 -25.48 6.68
CA PRO A 182 -28.97 -24.79 6.00
C PRO A 182 -28.19 -25.66 4.99
N PRO A 183 -27.84 -26.93 5.25
CA PRO A 183 -27.18 -27.79 4.26
C PRO A 183 -28.04 -28.07 3.02
N GLN A 184 -29.36 -28.25 3.20
CA GLN A 184 -30.29 -28.43 2.08
C GLN A 184 -30.42 -27.16 1.24
N GLN A 185 -30.40 -25.98 1.87
CA GLN A 185 -30.40 -24.70 1.17
C GLN A 185 -29.13 -24.55 0.31
N ILE A 186 -27.95 -24.90 0.85
CA ILE A 186 -26.69 -24.88 0.12
C ILE A 186 -26.74 -25.85 -1.07
N ASN A 187 -27.15 -27.10 -0.88
CA ASN A 187 -27.19 -28.07 -1.98
C ASN A 187 -28.16 -27.64 -3.09
N LEU A 188 -29.36 -27.18 -2.74
CA LEU A 188 -30.31 -26.66 -3.72
C LEU A 188 -29.78 -25.43 -4.46
N PHE A 189 -29.06 -24.55 -3.76
CA PHE A 189 -28.38 -23.42 -4.40
C PHE A 189 -27.32 -23.91 -5.39
N ARG A 190 -26.49 -24.89 -5.00
CA ARG A 190 -25.48 -25.49 -5.89
C ARG A 190 -26.11 -26.13 -7.12
N ASP A 191 -27.24 -26.81 -6.97
CA ASP A 191 -27.99 -27.44 -8.07
C ASP A 191 -28.60 -26.39 -9.01
N GLU A 192 -29.27 -25.36 -8.47
CA GLU A 192 -29.84 -24.24 -9.24
C GLU A 192 -28.75 -23.50 -10.01
N TYR A 193 -27.64 -23.17 -9.35
CA TYR A 193 -26.49 -22.51 -9.94
C TYR A 193 -25.88 -23.34 -11.08
N SER A 194 -25.65 -24.63 -10.86
CA SER A 194 -25.10 -25.54 -11.87
C SER A 194 -26.05 -25.67 -13.07
N GLY A 195 -27.35 -25.70 -12.81
CA GLY A 195 -28.38 -25.69 -13.85
C GLY A 195 -28.35 -24.42 -14.70
N ILE A 196 -28.21 -23.26 -14.07
CA ILE A 196 -28.13 -21.96 -14.75
C ILE A 196 -26.90 -21.90 -15.66
N LEU A 197 -25.71 -22.23 -15.16
CA LEU A 197 -24.49 -22.20 -15.99
C LEU A 197 -24.58 -23.16 -17.17
N LYS A 198 -25.12 -24.37 -16.95
CA LYS A 198 -25.30 -25.37 -17.99
C LYS A 198 -26.29 -24.91 -19.08
N GLU A 199 -27.38 -24.26 -18.70
CA GLU A 199 -28.37 -23.71 -19.63
C GLU A 199 -27.89 -22.45 -20.36
N LEU A 200 -27.06 -21.63 -19.71
CA LEU A 200 -26.37 -20.51 -20.35
C LEU A 200 -25.29 -21.00 -21.33
N GLY A 201 -24.73 -22.20 -21.11
CA GLY A 201 -23.61 -22.72 -21.88
C GLY A 201 -22.32 -21.93 -21.67
N LYS A 202 -22.15 -21.33 -20.48
CA LYS A 202 -21.02 -20.45 -20.17
C LYS A 202 -20.24 -20.91 -18.95
N ASN A 203 -18.93 -20.68 -18.97
CA ASN A 203 -18.05 -20.81 -17.82
C ASN A 203 -18.08 -19.52 -16.98
N LEU A 204 -18.08 -19.62 -15.65
CA LEU A 204 -17.95 -18.47 -14.76
C LEU A 204 -16.53 -18.35 -14.22
N ILE A 205 -15.90 -17.19 -14.37
CA ILE A 205 -14.62 -16.87 -13.75
C ILE A 205 -14.86 -15.77 -12.71
N VAL A 206 -14.51 -16.06 -11.46
CA VAL A 206 -14.66 -15.15 -10.33
C VAL A 206 -13.28 -14.66 -9.88
N PHE A 207 -12.96 -13.41 -10.18
CA PHE A 207 -11.77 -12.72 -9.69
C PHE A 207 -12.03 -12.14 -8.30
N ILE A 208 -11.12 -12.43 -7.37
CA ILE A 208 -11.18 -11.99 -5.99
C ILE A 208 -9.88 -11.25 -5.67
N ASP A 209 -9.97 -9.96 -5.37
CA ASP A 209 -8.82 -9.10 -5.06
C ASP A 209 -8.93 -8.49 -3.65
N TYR A 210 -7.80 -7.97 -3.17
CA TYR A 210 -7.64 -7.25 -1.91
C TYR A 210 -8.01 -8.04 -0.65
N LEU A 211 -8.03 -9.38 -0.73
CA LEU A 211 -8.24 -10.24 0.43
C LEU A 211 -7.19 -10.01 1.53
N ASP A 212 -5.96 -9.67 1.13
CA ASP A 212 -4.83 -9.36 2.02
C ASP A 212 -4.95 -8.00 2.75
N ARG A 213 -5.97 -7.19 2.43
CA ARG A 213 -6.30 -5.95 3.15
C ARG A 213 -7.45 -6.10 4.12
N CYS A 214 -8.13 -7.25 4.10
CA CYS A 214 -9.25 -7.50 4.98
C CYS A 214 -8.79 -7.69 6.44
N LEU A 215 -9.67 -7.38 7.39
CA LEU A 215 -9.50 -7.85 8.75
C LEU A 215 -9.44 -9.39 8.78
N PRO A 216 -8.68 -9.99 9.71
CA PRO A 216 -8.48 -11.44 9.76
C PRO A 216 -9.77 -12.25 9.67
N GLN A 217 -10.79 -11.89 10.45
CA GLN A 217 -12.09 -12.55 10.45
C GLN A 217 -12.75 -12.55 9.07
N ASN A 218 -12.75 -11.41 8.38
CA ASN A 218 -13.41 -11.26 7.10
C ASN A 218 -12.63 -11.94 5.98
N ALA A 219 -11.29 -11.95 6.05
CA ALA A 219 -10.46 -12.72 5.14
C ALA A 219 -10.81 -14.22 5.22
N ILE A 220 -10.92 -14.77 6.43
CA ILE A 220 -11.29 -16.19 6.63
C ILE A 220 -12.73 -16.46 6.19
N GLN A 221 -13.70 -15.61 6.55
CA GLN A 221 -15.08 -15.78 6.10
C GLN A 221 -15.21 -15.76 4.57
N THR A 222 -14.44 -14.90 3.89
CA THR A 222 -14.38 -14.85 2.43
C THR A 222 -13.76 -16.13 1.87
N LEU A 223 -12.65 -16.63 2.43
CA LEU A 223 -12.07 -17.91 2.03
C LEU A 223 -13.00 -19.11 2.25
N GLU A 224 -13.76 -19.11 3.34
CA GLU A 224 -14.79 -20.11 3.60
C GLU A 224 -15.96 -20.01 2.61
N ALA A 225 -16.37 -18.78 2.25
CA ALA A 225 -17.34 -18.56 1.19
C ALA A 225 -16.86 -19.22 -0.10
N ILE A 226 -15.65 -18.89 -0.51
CA ILE A 226 -15.03 -19.41 -1.72
C ILE A 226 -14.99 -20.94 -1.66
N ARG A 227 -14.58 -21.54 -0.53
CA ARG A 227 -14.56 -23.01 -0.32
C ARG A 227 -15.90 -23.69 -0.58
N LEU A 228 -17.01 -23.07 -0.17
CA LEU A 228 -18.34 -23.65 -0.37
C LEU A 228 -18.70 -23.75 -1.86
N PHE A 229 -18.16 -22.85 -2.70
CA PHE A 229 -18.53 -22.69 -4.10
C PHE A 229 -17.42 -23.08 -5.10
N LEU A 230 -16.19 -23.26 -4.62
CA LEU A 230 -14.98 -23.62 -5.38
C LEU A 230 -15.12 -24.87 -6.27
N PHE A 231 -16.10 -25.73 -5.96
CA PHE A 231 -16.29 -27.02 -6.63
C PHE A 231 -17.62 -27.08 -7.38
N LEU A 232 -18.07 -25.97 -7.95
CA LEU A 232 -19.22 -25.93 -8.84
C LEU A 232 -18.76 -26.13 -10.29
N PRO A 233 -19.45 -26.96 -11.09
CA PRO A 233 -19.05 -27.21 -12.48
C PRO A 233 -19.00 -25.89 -13.26
N ASN A 234 -18.15 -25.85 -14.30
CA ASN A 234 -17.98 -24.69 -15.16
C ASN A 234 -17.59 -23.39 -14.43
N THR A 235 -16.99 -23.49 -13.23
CA THR A 235 -16.58 -22.32 -12.43
C THR A 235 -15.08 -22.33 -12.16
N ALA A 236 -14.45 -21.17 -12.27
CA ALA A 236 -13.09 -20.92 -11.86
C ALA A 236 -13.02 -19.75 -10.86
N PHE A 237 -12.14 -19.87 -9.87
CA PHE A 237 -11.83 -18.78 -8.95
C PHE A 237 -10.39 -18.33 -9.14
N VAL A 238 -10.15 -17.02 -9.22
CA VAL A 238 -8.81 -16.43 -9.30
C VAL A 238 -8.65 -15.48 -8.12
N ILE A 239 -7.80 -15.85 -7.17
CA ILE A 239 -7.66 -15.15 -5.88
C ILE A 239 -6.30 -14.46 -5.84
N ALA A 240 -6.28 -13.12 -5.83
CA ALA A 240 -5.07 -12.35 -5.59
C ALA A 240 -4.90 -12.02 -4.11
N ALA A 241 -3.76 -12.43 -3.53
CA ALA A 241 -3.44 -12.15 -2.14
C ALA A 241 -1.93 -12.14 -1.87
N ASP A 242 -1.53 -11.47 -0.79
CA ASP A 242 -0.25 -11.70 -0.14
C ASP A 242 -0.37 -12.94 0.75
N GLU A 243 0.38 -13.99 0.40
CA GLU A 243 0.29 -15.30 1.05
C GLU A 243 0.62 -15.22 2.55
N ASP A 244 1.60 -14.39 2.93
CA ASP A 244 2.02 -14.27 4.32
C ASP A 244 0.98 -13.50 5.14
N MET A 245 0.36 -12.45 4.58
CA MET A 245 -0.73 -11.72 5.24
C MET A 245 -1.94 -12.60 5.50
N ILE A 246 -2.29 -13.49 4.56
CA ILE A 246 -3.37 -14.46 4.75
C ILE A 246 -3.01 -15.48 5.81
N ARG A 247 -1.78 -16.02 5.81
CA ARG A 247 -1.31 -16.94 6.86
C ARG A 247 -1.38 -16.31 8.24
N THR A 248 -0.98 -15.05 8.37
CA THR A 248 -1.13 -14.29 9.63
C THR A 248 -2.59 -14.18 10.04
N SER A 249 -3.48 -13.89 9.09
CA SER A 249 -4.94 -13.82 9.33
C SER A 249 -5.52 -15.15 9.81
N VAL A 250 -5.11 -16.27 9.20
CA VAL A 250 -5.49 -17.64 9.63
C VAL A 250 -5.00 -17.92 11.05
N SER A 251 -3.75 -17.56 11.35
CA SER A 251 -3.16 -17.77 12.68
C SER A 251 -3.88 -16.96 13.76
N GLU A 252 -4.30 -15.73 13.45
CA GLU A 252 -5.01 -14.87 14.40
C GLU A 252 -6.44 -15.37 14.65
N TYR A 253 -7.12 -15.86 13.61
CA TYR A 253 -8.47 -16.40 13.70
C TYR A 253 -8.51 -17.73 14.47
N PHE A 254 -7.60 -18.67 14.17
CA PHE A 254 -7.52 -19.99 14.81
C PHE A 254 -6.45 -20.04 15.91
N LYS A 255 -6.59 -19.20 16.94
CA LYS A 255 -5.65 -19.15 18.09
C LYS A 255 -5.41 -20.55 18.68
N GLY A 256 -4.15 -20.96 18.78
CA GLY A 256 -3.75 -22.25 19.39
C GLY A 256 -3.67 -23.45 18.45
N THR A 257 -3.87 -23.27 17.13
CA THR A 257 -3.61 -24.32 16.14
C THR A 257 -2.12 -24.39 15.76
N SER A 258 -1.64 -25.57 15.35
CA SER A 258 -0.25 -25.77 14.94
C SER A 258 0.08 -25.00 13.66
N ALA A 259 1.34 -24.54 13.52
CA ALA A 259 1.82 -23.82 12.35
C ALA A 259 1.57 -24.58 11.02
N ARG A 260 1.47 -25.92 11.08
CA ARG A 260 1.16 -26.77 9.93
C ARG A 260 -0.28 -26.58 9.44
N HIS A 261 -1.24 -26.39 10.34
CA HIS A 261 -2.63 -26.11 9.97
C HIS A 261 -2.80 -24.76 9.27
N HIS A 262 -1.90 -23.80 9.51
CA HIS A 262 -1.94 -22.48 8.87
C HIS A 262 -1.46 -22.52 7.42
N ILE A 263 -0.43 -23.32 7.13
CA ILE A 263 0.09 -23.54 5.77
C ILE A 263 -0.92 -24.33 4.94
N ASP A 264 -1.45 -25.42 5.51
CA ASP A 264 -2.39 -26.32 4.83
C ASP A 264 -3.72 -25.65 4.45
N TYR A 265 -4.07 -24.48 5.03
CA TYR A 265 -5.36 -23.85 4.79
C TYR A 265 -5.48 -23.32 3.36
N LEU A 266 -4.48 -22.58 2.87
CA LEU A 266 -4.47 -22.07 1.50
C LEU A 266 -4.26 -23.20 0.48
N ASP A 267 -3.38 -24.17 0.79
CA ASP A 267 -3.11 -25.31 -0.10
C ASP A 267 -4.35 -26.18 -0.36
N LYS A 268 -5.33 -26.19 0.56
CA LYS A 268 -6.61 -26.88 0.38
C LYS A 268 -7.61 -26.12 -0.47
N LEU A 269 -7.44 -24.80 -0.61
CA LEU A 269 -8.36 -23.93 -1.35
C LEU A 269 -7.83 -23.59 -2.74
N ILE A 270 -6.52 -23.47 -2.88
CA ILE A 270 -5.83 -23.10 -4.11
C ILE A 270 -5.26 -24.35 -4.75
N GLN A 271 -5.76 -24.68 -5.94
CA GLN A 271 -5.27 -25.83 -6.70
C GLN A 271 -4.03 -25.47 -7.51
N VAL A 272 -3.99 -24.26 -8.07
CA VAL A 272 -2.87 -23.78 -8.89
C VAL A 272 -2.30 -22.48 -8.31
N PRO A 273 -1.18 -22.52 -7.60
CA PRO A 273 -0.50 -21.32 -7.13
C PRO A 273 0.37 -20.71 -8.25
N ILE A 274 0.08 -19.48 -8.64
CA ILE A 274 0.88 -18.68 -9.57
C ILE A 274 1.49 -17.51 -8.79
N ARG A 275 2.82 -17.42 -8.77
CA ARG A 275 3.52 -16.31 -8.11
C ARG A 275 3.81 -15.20 -9.11
N VAL A 276 3.47 -13.96 -8.76
CA VAL A 276 3.87 -12.79 -9.53
C VAL A 276 5.39 -12.74 -9.58
N PRO A 277 6.00 -12.69 -10.77
CA PRO A 277 7.44 -12.74 -10.91
C PRO A 277 8.06 -11.50 -10.27
N ARG A 278 9.20 -11.71 -9.61
CA ARG A 278 10.00 -10.58 -9.12
C ARG A 278 10.59 -9.86 -10.32
N THR A 279 10.41 -8.55 -10.36
CA THR A 279 10.94 -7.70 -11.41
C THR A 279 12.42 -7.47 -11.17
N GLY A 280 13.25 -8.04 -12.04
CA GLY A 280 14.69 -7.90 -12.01
C GLY A 280 15.15 -6.57 -12.62
N LEU A 281 16.44 -6.49 -12.91
CA LEU A 281 17.07 -5.31 -13.48
C LEU A 281 16.45 -4.93 -14.83
N LEU A 282 16.26 -5.89 -15.72
CA LEU A 282 15.79 -5.62 -17.09
C LEU A 282 14.31 -5.21 -17.09
N GLU A 283 13.49 -5.80 -16.23
CA GLU A 283 12.07 -5.45 -16.06
C GLU A 283 11.94 -4.04 -15.49
N ILE A 284 12.70 -3.71 -14.44
CA ILE A 284 12.71 -2.36 -13.86
C ILE A 284 13.18 -1.33 -14.87
N ARG A 285 14.24 -1.64 -15.62
CA ARG A 285 14.75 -0.77 -16.68
C ARG A 285 13.70 -0.50 -17.76
N SER A 286 13.06 -1.55 -18.26
CA SER A 286 12.01 -1.47 -19.28
C SER A 286 10.81 -0.67 -18.76
N TYR A 287 10.40 -0.92 -17.51
CA TYR A 287 9.34 -0.18 -16.84
C TYR A 287 9.65 1.31 -16.73
N LEU A 288 10.87 1.66 -16.33
CA LEU A 288 11.30 3.05 -16.25
C LEU A 288 11.33 3.73 -17.63
N PHE A 289 11.80 3.05 -18.69
CA PHE A 289 11.73 3.58 -20.06
C PHE A 289 10.29 3.91 -20.46
N MET A 290 9.33 3.03 -20.16
CA MET A 290 7.92 3.27 -20.41
C MET A 290 7.38 4.46 -19.60
N LEU A 291 7.69 4.55 -18.30
CA LEU A 291 7.26 5.66 -17.45
C LEU A 291 7.79 7.01 -17.96
N HIS A 292 9.04 7.07 -18.40
CA HIS A 292 9.65 8.28 -18.94
C HIS A 292 9.12 8.64 -20.33
N ALA A 293 8.85 7.67 -21.20
CA ALA A 293 8.23 7.91 -22.51
C ALA A 293 6.83 8.53 -22.36
N VAL A 294 6.00 7.96 -21.48
CA VAL A 294 4.67 8.49 -21.17
C VAL A 294 4.76 9.89 -20.56
N ASN A 295 5.70 10.12 -19.64
CA ASN A 295 5.86 11.44 -19.01
C ASN A 295 6.42 12.50 -19.96
N ALA A 296 7.18 12.11 -20.99
CA ALA A 296 7.65 13.00 -22.04
C ALA A 296 6.55 13.39 -23.05
N GLY A 297 5.34 12.82 -22.93
CA GLY A 297 4.23 13.12 -23.83
C GLY A 297 4.38 12.53 -25.22
N VAL A 298 5.12 11.41 -25.36
CA VAL A 298 5.26 10.70 -26.64
C VAL A 298 3.91 10.12 -27.07
N ASP A 299 3.66 10.07 -28.39
CA ASP A 299 2.44 9.53 -28.98
C ASP A 299 2.14 8.10 -28.49
N SER A 300 0.86 7.81 -28.22
CA SER A 300 0.44 6.53 -27.64
C SER A 300 0.75 5.34 -28.55
N ASN A 301 0.76 5.50 -29.88
CA ASN A 301 1.11 4.41 -30.80
C ASN A 301 2.61 4.10 -30.73
N LEU A 302 3.46 5.12 -30.59
CA LEU A 302 4.90 4.94 -30.43
C LEU A 302 5.23 4.30 -29.08
N VAL A 303 4.54 4.72 -28.01
CA VAL A 303 4.64 4.09 -26.70
C VAL A 303 4.24 2.61 -26.76
N GLU A 304 3.17 2.26 -27.48
CA GLU A 304 2.77 0.86 -27.66
C GLU A 304 3.79 0.05 -28.49
N LYS A 305 4.37 0.64 -29.55
CA LYS A 305 5.47 0.02 -30.30
C LYS A 305 6.67 -0.27 -29.41
N LEU A 306 7.06 0.69 -28.55
CA LEU A 306 8.14 0.49 -27.59
C LEU A 306 7.80 -0.62 -26.59
N ARG A 307 6.56 -0.65 -26.07
CA ARG A 307 6.10 -1.70 -25.15
C ARG A 307 6.30 -3.09 -25.75
N ILE A 308 5.81 -3.31 -26.96
CA ILE A 308 5.91 -4.60 -27.68
C ILE A 308 7.38 -4.97 -27.90
N ALA A 309 8.22 -4.00 -28.27
CA ALA A 309 9.64 -4.25 -28.52
C ALA A 309 10.42 -4.58 -27.23
N LEU A 310 10.11 -3.90 -26.12
CA LEU A 310 10.68 -4.20 -24.80
C LEU A 310 10.24 -5.57 -24.29
N GLU A 311 8.96 -5.89 -24.41
CA GLU A 311 8.41 -7.20 -24.05
C GLU A 311 9.13 -8.33 -24.80
N LYS A 312 9.28 -8.19 -26.12
CA LYS A 312 10.05 -9.14 -26.93
C LYS A 312 11.52 -9.23 -26.47
N SER A 313 12.15 -8.09 -26.17
CA SER A 313 13.52 -8.08 -25.68
C SER A 313 13.68 -8.78 -24.33
N LEU A 314 12.68 -8.72 -23.45
CA LEU A 314 12.67 -9.41 -22.17
C LEU A 314 12.48 -10.92 -22.37
N GLN A 315 11.57 -11.33 -23.23
CA GLN A 315 11.36 -12.76 -23.56
C GLN A 315 12.58 -13.41 -24.22
N GLU A 316 13.36 -12.66 -24.99
CA GLU A 316 14.56 -13.14 -25.67
C GLU A 316 15.85 -12.98 -24.83
N SER A 317 15.77 -12.44 -23.60
CA SER A 317 16.94 -12.07 -22.80
C SER A 317 17.83 -13.23 -22.36
N TRP A 318 17.36 -14.47 -22.49
CA TRP A 318 18.14 -15.68 -22.20
C TRP A 318 19.19 -16.00 -23.28
N HIS A 319 19.10 -15.40 -24.48
CA HIS A 319 20.06 -15.62 -25.58
C HIS A 319 20.42 -14.36 -26.38
N LYS A 320 19.76 -13.23 -26.14
CA LYS A 320 20.08 -11.95 -26.78
C LYS A 320 20.42 -10.88 -25.76
N ASP A 321 21.24 -9.93 -26.19
CA ASP A 321 21.52 -8.73 -25.41
C ASP A 321 20.24 -7.91 -25.19
N PRO A 322 20.11 -7.25 -24.03
CA PRO A 322 18.96 -6.39 -23.76
C PRO A 322 18.93 -5.20 -24.71
N MET A 323 17.73 -4.73 -25.04
CA MET A 323 17.52 -3.56 -25.88
C MET A 323 18.34 -2.35 -25.40
N LYS A 324 19.09 -1.71 -26.30
CA LYS A 324 19.86 -0.52 -25.96
C LYS A 324 18.97 0.72 -25.92
N LYS A 325 19.41 1.74 -25.18
CA LYS A 325 18.64 3.00 -25.07
C LYS A 325 18.49 3.69 -26.44
N GLU A 326 19.49 3.55 -27.32
CA GLU A 326 19.46 4.14 -28.66
C GLU A 326 18.33 3.52 -29.51
N ASP A 327 18.14 2.20 -29.40
CA ASP A 327 17.06 1.49 -30.10
C ASP A 327 15.70 1.93 -29.57
N ALA A 328 15.56 2.08 -28.24
CA ALA A 328 14.33 2.56 -27.63
C ALA A 328 13.99 3.99 -28.06
N ILE A 329 14.97 4.90 -28.08
CA ILE A 329 14.79 6.30 -28.54
C ILE A 329 14.38 6.34 -30.02
N LYS A 330 14.99 5.50 -30.86
CA LYS A 330 14.66 5.39 -32.27
C LYS A 330 13.22 4.91 -32.50
N ILE A 331 12.75 3.94 -31.72
CA ILE A 331 11.34 3.48 -31.79
C ILE A 331 10.37 4.61 -31.45
N LEU A 332 10.76 5.50 -30.54
CA LEU A 332 9.96 6.65 -30.13
C LEU A 332 10.10 7.86 -31.06
N GLU A 333 10.85 7.76 -32.17
CA GLU A 333 11.17 8.87 -33.07
C GLU A 333 11.74 10.09 -32.29
N GLY A 334 12.47 9.80 -31.22
CA GLY A 334 12.91 10.73 -30.20
C GLY A 334 14.36 11.18 -30.35
N GLU A 335 15.01 10.97 -31.49
CA GLU A 335 16.46 11.24 -31.66
C GLU A 335 16.82 12.71 -31.39
N ASN A 336 15.87 13.63 -31.60
CA ASN A 336 16.04 15.05 -31.31
C ASN A 336 15.61 15.45 -29.88
N ASN A 337 15.08 14.52 -29.09
CA ASN A 337 14.60 14.78 -27.73
C ASN A 337 15.72 14.54 -26.70
N LEU A 338 16.52 15.59 -26.47
CA LEU A 338 17.61 15.61 -25.49
C LEU A 338 17.14 15.30 -24.05
N GLU A 339 15.92 15.69 -23.69
CA GLU A 339 15.38 15.43 -22.34
C GLU A 339 15.09 13.94 -22.15
N LEU A 340 14.48 13.28 -23.15
CA LEU A 340 14.21 11.85 -23.13
C LEU A 340 15.50 11.03 -23.11
N ALA A 341 16.51 11.41 -23.91
CA ALA A 341 17.81 10.77 -23.92
C ALA A 341 18.48 10.83 -22.53
N ARG A 342 18.49 12.01 -21.89
CA ARG A 342 19.01 12.19 -20.52
C ARG A 342 18.22 11.38 -19.49
N ALA A 343 16.91 11.29 -19.65
CA ALA A 343 16.08 10.46 -18.78
C ALA A 343 16.47 8.98 -18.91
N TYR A 344 16.71 8.48 -20.13
CA TYR A 344 17.10 7.07 -20.32
C TYR A 344 18.51 6.79 -19.77
N ASP A 345 19.43 7.75 -19.82
CA ASP A 345 20.72 7.67 -19.12
C ASP A 345 20.57 7.61 -17.59
N GLN A 346 19.57 8.29 -17.03
CA GLN A 346 19.24 8.15 -15.61
C GLN A 346 18.68 6.77 -15.32
N VAL A 347 17.80 6.24 -16.17
CA VAL A 347 17.22 4.91 -16.01
C VAL A 347 18.30 3.84 -15.92
N ASP A 348 19.29 3.84 -16.83
CA ASP A 348 20.39 2.86 -16.82
C ASP A 348 21.20 2.91 -15.50
N ARG A 349 21.33 4.08 -14.88
CA ARG A 349 22.03 4.26 -13.60
C ARG A 349 21.19 3.85 -12.39
N LEU A 350 19.88 4.10 -12.42
CA LEU A 350 18.99 3.90 -11.28
C LEU A 350 18.41 2.49 -11.20
N ALA A 351 18.22 1.82 -12.35
CA ALA A 351 17.60 0.51 -12.41
C ALA A 351 18.30 -0.56 -11.54
N PRO A 352 19.66 -0.63 -11.48
CA PRO A 352 20.35 -1.55 -10.57
C PRO A 352 19.94 -1.37 -9.11
N ILE A 353 19.91 -0.13 -8.62
CA ILE A 353 19.57 0.15 -7.22
C ILE A 353 18.12 -0.19 -6.93
N PHE A 354 17.21 0.15 -7.85
CA PHE A 354 15.79 -0.17 -7.68
C PHE A 354 15.53 -1.68 -7.69
N ALA A 355 16.26 -2.44 -8.50
CA ALA A 355 16.14 -3.89 -8.56
C ALA A 355 16.78 -4.60 -7.35
N THR A 356 17.97 -4.17 -6.91
CA THR A 356 18.76 -4.92 -5.92
C THR A 356 18.60 -4.43 -4.48
N SER A 357 18.15 -3.19 -4.24
CA SER A 357 17.98 -2.67 -2.88
C SER A 357 17.00 -3.53 -2.09
N PRO A 358 17.32 -4.00 -0.87
CA PRO A 358 16.39 -4.79 -0.06
C PRO A 358 15.06 -4.09 0.26
N ILE A 359 15.05 -2.74 0.27
CA ILE A 359 13.87 -1.95 0.59
C ILE A 359 12.96 -1.72 -0.63
N ILE A 360 13.54 -1.56 -1.82
CA ILE A 360 12.77 -1.37 -3.06
C ILE A 360 12.49 -2.73 -3.69
N HIS A 361 13.52 -3.56 -3.85
CA HIS A 361 13.45 -4.96 -4.26
C HIS A 361 12.60 -5.15 -5.52
N GLY A 362 12.81 -4.29 -6.51
CA GLY A 362 12.07 -4.25 -7.77
C GLY A 362 10.61 -3.79 -7.65
N ASN A 363 10.09 -3.50 -6.47
CA ASN A 363 8.66 -3.23 -6.29
C ASN A 363 8.17 -2.04 -7.14
N PRO A 364 7.34 -2.26 -8.18
CA PRO A 364 6.96 -1.23 -9.15
C PRO A 364 6.22 -0.05 -8.52
N ARG A 365 5.44 -0.32 -7.46
CA ARG A 365 4.72 0.69 -6.70
C ARG A 365 5.68 1.58 -5.91
N ILE A 366 6.66 0.98 -5.23
CA ILE A 366 7.68 1.74 -4.51
C ILE A 366 8.50 2.59 -5.48
N VAL A 367 8.93 2.03 -6.62
CA VAL A 367 9.65 2.77 -7.67
C VAL A 367 8.84 3.98 -8.14
N LYS A 368 7.57 3.79 -8.53
CA LYS A 368 6.70 4.88 -8.97
C LYS A 368 6.52 5.96 -7.90
N ARG A 369 6.33 5.56 -6.63
CA ARG A 369 6.22 6.50 -5.50
C ARG A 369 7.49 7.31 -5.31
N LEU A 370 8.67 6.70 -5.42
CA LEU A 370 9.94 7.42 -5.32
C LEU A 370 10.08 8.46 -6.43
N LEU A 371 9.79 8.09 -7.68
CA LEU A 371 9.83 9.03 -8.79
C LEU A 371 8.84 10.18 -8.62
N ASN A 372 7.65 9.91 -8.05
CA ASN A 372 6.69 10.96 -7.70
C ASN A 372 7.22 11.92 -6.61
N ILE A 373 7.90 11.40 -5.59
CA ILE A 373 8.54 12.22 -4.54
C ILE A 373 9.61 13.11 -5.18
N VAL A 374 10.47 12.55 -6.02
CA VAL A 374 11.48 13.31 -6.78
C VAL A 374 10.82 14.42 -7.58
N LYS A 375 9.73 14.11 -8.30
CA LYS A 375 9.06 15.11 -9.14
C LYS A 375 8.39 16.21 -8.31
N MET A 376 7.74 15.86 -7.21
CA MET A 376 7.20 16.83 -6.27
C MET A 376 8.29 17.77 -5.75
N ARG A 377 9.41 17.23 -5.24
CA ARG A 377 10.52 18.03 -4.73
C ARG A 377 11.15 18.91 -5.79
N SER A 378 11.37 18.38 -7.00
CA SER A 378 11.94 19.14 -8.11
C SER A 378 11.01 20.27 -8.55
N ASN A 379 9.69 20.05 -8.53
CA ASN A 379 8.71 21.09 -8.80
C ASN A 379 8.68 22.17 -7.70
N ILE A 380 8.77 21.78 -6.41
CA ILE A 380 8.87 22.73 -5.29
C ILE A 380 10.16 23.56 -5.40
N ALA A 381 11.29 22.90 -5.67
CA ALA A 381 12.59 23.56 -5.84
C ALA A 381 12.53 24.61 -6.94
N ARG A 382 11.99 24.24 -8.12
CA ARG A 382 11.81 25.17 -9.25
C ARG A 382 10.91 26.35 -8.91
N ARG A 383 9.76 26.11 -8.26
CA ARG A 383 8.81 27.17 -7.89
C ARG A 383 9.38 28.14 -6.87
N ARG A 384 10.22 27.67 -5.96
CA ARG A 384 10.86 28.47 -4.91
C ARG A 384 12.25 28.99 -5.32
N SER A 385 12.64 28.82 -6.58
CA SER A 385 13.97 29.21 -7.10
C SER A 385 15.13 28.63 -6.29
N ILE A 386 14.94 27.43 -5.73
CA ILE A 386 16.00 26.68 -5.04
C ILE A 386 16.91 26.08 -6.10
N SER A 387 18.20 26.40 -6.03
CA SER A 387 19.24 25.92 -6.94
C SER A 387 19.70 24.50 -6.60
N LEU A 388 18.78 23.53 -6.63
CA LEU A 388 19.10 22.12 -6.44
C LEU A 388 18.64 21.30 -7.65
N ASP A 389 19.57 20.56 -8.25
CA ASP A 389 19.33 19.78 -9.46
C ASP A 389 18.46 18.53 -9.20
N GLU A 390 17.63 18.14 -10.18
CA GLU A 390 16.72 16.98 -10.07
C GLU A 390 17.49 15.67 -9.87
N ASN A 391 18.72 15.52 -10.39
CA ASN A 391 19.55 14.34 -10.12
C ASN A 391 20.06 14.31 -8.68
N VAL A 392 20.42 15.46 -8.11
CA VAL A 392 20.82 15.56 -6.70
C VAL A 392 19.63 15.20 -5.80
N ILE A 393 18.45 15.74 -6.09
CA ILE A 393 17.20 15.39 -5.40
C ILE A 393 16.94 13.89 -5.48
N THR A 394 17.09 13.29 -6.67
CA THR A 394 16.90 11.85 -6.87
C THR A 394 17.85 11.04 -6.01
N LYS A 395 19.15 11.35 -6.04
CA LYS A 395 20.17 10.67 -5.23
C LYS A 395 19.84 10.74 -3.73
N LEU A 396 19.40 11.89 -3.23
CA LEU A 396 19.01 12.05 -1.82
C LEU A 396 17.72 11.30 -1.46
N VAL A 397 16.69 11.33 -2.31
CA VAL A 397 15.43 10.57 -2.09
C VAL A 397 15.69 9.07 -2.04
N ILE A 398 16.61 8.56 -2.87
CA ILE A 398 17.03 7.16 -2.84
C ILE A 398 17.71 6.82 -1.52
N PHE A 399 18.60 7.69 -1.03
CA PHE A 399 19.26 7.52 0.27
C PHE A 399 18.24 7.45 1.41
N GLU A 400 17.33 8.42 1.48
CA GLU A 400 16.27 8.47 2.50
C GLU A 400 15.45 7.18 2.55
N ARG A 401 15.12 6.64 1.38
CA ARG A 401 14.31 5.43 1.31
C ARG A 401 15.09 4.19 1.69
N CYS A 402 16.34 4.08 1.25
CA CYS A 402 17.08 2.81 1.29
C CYS A 402 18.05 2.69 2.48
N ALA A 403 18.62 3.77 2.99
CA ALA A 403 19.51 3.74 4.15
C ALA A 403 18.73 3.60 5.48
N GLY A 404 17.43 3.94 5.45
CA GLY A 404 16.56 3.97 6.62
C GLY A 404 16.62 5.30 7.36
N GLU A 405 15.68 5.46 8.30
CA GLU A 405 15.40 6.73 8.97
C GLU A 405 16.58 7.29 9.75
N THR A 406 17.25 6.47 10.55
CA THR A 406 18.39 6.91 11.37
C THR A 406 19.56 7.39 10.52
N ALA A 407 19.93 6.63 9.50
CA ALA A 407 21.01 6.98 8.58
C ALA A 407 20.70 8.25 7.77
N ALA A 408 19.45 8.40 7.30
CA ALA A 408 18.99 9.60 6.59
C ALA A 408 19.03 10.86 7.48
N ASN A 409 18.65 10.71 8.74
CA ASN A 409 18.72 11.79 9.72
C ASN A 409 20.17 12.21 10.01
N ASP A 410 21.08 11.24 10.13
CA ASP A 410 22.50 11.54 10.33
C ASP A 410 23.10 12.26 9.12
N LEU A 411 22.75 11.83 7.90
CA LEU A 411 23.11 12.56 6.67
C LEU A 411 22.69 14.03 6.74
N TYR A 412 21.42 14.30 7.06
CA TYR A 412 20.93 15.67 7.11
C TYR A 412 21.49 16.47 8.28
N SER A 413 21.78 15.83 9.42
CA SER A 413 22.47 16.47 10.55
C SER A 413 23.88 16.92 10.17
N MET A 414 24.61 16.08 9.42
CA MET A 414 25.94 16.43 8.91
C MET A 414 25.89 17.60 7.91
N ILE A 415 24.88 17.63 7.03
CA ILE A 415 24.67 18.72 6.08
C ILE A 415 24.30 20.02 6.81
N ASP A 416 23.41 19.97 7.82
CA ASP A 416 22.90 21.13 8.55
C ASP A 416 23.99 21.79 9.40
N THR A 417 24.74 20.97 10.15
CA THR A 417 25.83 21.44 11.01
C THR A 417 27.07 21.86 10.22
N ASN A 418 27.11 21.56 8.91
CA ASN A 418 28.25 21.75 8.02
C ASN A 418 29.56 21.13 8.59
N LYS A 419 29.45 20.09 9.41
CA LYS A 419 30.60 19.41 10.05
C LYS A 419 31.21 18.40 9.09
N GLY A 420 32.22 18.83 8.31
CA GLY A 420 33.15 17.94 7.61
C GLY A 420 32.56 17.05 6.51
N TYR A 421 31.27 17.21 6.15
CA TYR A 421 30.60 16.28 5.25
C TYR A 421 31.17 16.35 3.82
N LYS A 422 31.66 17.51 3.39
CA LYS A 422 32.23 17.69 2.06
C LYS A 422 33.56 16.94 1.92
N GLU A 423 34.41 17.03 2.94
CA GLU A 423 35.67 16.30 3.01
C GLU A 423 35.41 14.80 3.03
N LEU A 424 34.49 14.34 3.89
CA LEU A 424 34.10 12.95 3.97
C LEU A 424 33.55 12.41 2.64
N PHE A 425 32.65 13.15 2.00
CA PHE A 425 32.06 12.72 0.72
C PHE A 425 33.12 12.71 -0.37
N SER A 426 33.99 13.71 -0.40
CA SER A 426 35.11 13.76 -1.35
C SER A 426 36.07 12.58 -1.17
N GLU A 427 36.34 12.18 0.07
CA GLU A 427 37.17 11.01 0.38
C GLU A 427 36.53 9.73 -0.17
N ILE A 428 35.26 9.47 0.15
CA ILE A 428 34.57 8.24 -0.27
C ILE A 428 34.37 8.21 -1.80
N GLU A 429 33.94 9.33 -2.41
CA GLU A 429 33.68 9.44 -3.85
C GLU A 429 34.96 9.35 -4.72
N SER A 430 36.13 9.62 -4.15
CA SER A 430 37.41 9.53 -4.86
C SER A 430 38.13 8.20 -4.63
N THR A 431 38.13 7.69 -3.40
CA THR A 431 38.86 6.46 -3.05
C THR A 431 38.08 5.19 -3.37
N LYS A 432 36.74 5.28 -3.44
CA LYS A 432 35.84 4.13 -3.66
C LYS A 432 36.20 2.95 -2.76
N PRO A 433 36.18 3.15 -1.43
CA PRO A 433 36.69 2.16 -0.50
C PRO A 433 35.79 0.93 -0.49
N LYS A 434 36.36 -0.24 -0.16
CA LYS A 434 35.58 -1.49 -0.03
C LYS A 434 34.63 -1.48 1.17
N ASN A 435 34.99 -0.72 2.21
CA ASN A 435 34.22 -0.55 3.45
C ASN A 435 34.11 0.95 3.75
N LEU A 436 33.07 1.37 4.47
CA LEU A 436 32.94 2.76 4.88
C LEU A 436 34.05 3.14 5.89
N PRO A 437 34.60 4.36 5.83
CA PRO A 437 35.58 4.85 6.80
C PRO A 437 35.01 4.96 8.22
N ASP A 438 35.85 4.87 9.25
CA ASP A 438 35.44 5.00 10.67
C ASP A 438 34.88 6.40 11.03
N SER A 439 35.06 7.39 10.15
CA SER A 439 34.56 8.75 10.32
C SER A 439 33.07 8.92 9.99
N VAL A 440 32.41 7.89 9.43
CA VAL A 440 30.97 7.92 9.13
C VAL A 440 30.13 7.72 10.40
N PRO A 441 28.85 8.13 10.41
CA PRO A 441 27.95 7.84 11.52
C PRO A 441 27.80 6.32 11.77
N GLU A 442 27.70 5.91 13.05
CA GLU A 442 27.49 4.51 13.42
C GLU A 442 26.25 3.88 12.77
N SER A 443 25.22 4.70 12.48
CA SER A 443 24.00 4.25 11.82
C SER A 443 24.22 3.78 10.38
N TRP A 444 25.29 4.24 9.72
CA TRP A 444 25.65 3.84 8.36
C TRP A 444 26.36 2.48 8.33
N THR A 445 26.91 2.06 9.47
CA THR A 445 27.61 0.78 9.67
C THR A 445 26.82 -0.19 10.56
N LYS A 446 25.51 0.06 10.77
CA LYS A 446 24.68 -0.75 11.68
C LYS A 446 24.53 -2.20 11.24
N ASP A 447 24.56 -2.46 9.93
CA ASP A 447 24.45 -3.77 9.31
C ASP A 447 25.10 -3.76 7.91
N ASP A 448 25.50 -4.95 7.43
CA ASP A 448 26.20 -5.12 6.16
C ASP A 448 25.37 -4.68 4.94
N ALA A 449 24.04 -4.81 4.99
CA ALA A 449 23.19 -4.41 3.86
C ALA A 449 23.09 -2.89 3.75
N THR A 450 23.03 -2.18 4.88
CA THR A 450 23.04 -0.72 4.91
C THR A 450 24.38 -0.15 4.43
N SER A 451 25.50 -0.70 4.90
CA SER A 451 26.82 -0.22 4.50
C SER A 451 27.10 -0.48 3.01
N ASP A 452 26.76 -1.66 2.49
CA ASP A 452 26.86 -1.99 1.06
C ASP A 452 25.96 -1.10 0.19
N PHE A 453 24.73 -0.81 0.65
CA PHE A 453 23.86 0.15 -0.03
C PHE A 453 24.49 1.56 -0.09
N ILE A 454 25.04 2.06 1.01
CA ILE A 454 25.61 3.41 1.08
C ILE A 454 26.84 3.53 0.18
N LEU A 455 27.69 2.50 0.10
CA LEU A 455 28.82 2.47 -0.83
C LEU A 455 28.35 2.54 -2.29
N LYS A 456 27.38 1.70 -2.66
CA LYS A 456 26.76 1.73 -4.01
C LYS A 456 26.08 3.06 -4.30
N TRP A 457 25.54 3.72 -3.28
CA TRP A 457 24.95 5.04 -3.40
C TRP A 457 25.98 6.13 -3.66
N PHE A 458 27.15 6.09 -3.02
CA PHE A 458 28.25 7.01 -3.31
C PHE A 458 28.79 6.85 -4.72
N ASP A 459 28.75 5.64 -5.27
CA ASP A 459 29.13 5.35 -6.66
C ASP A 459 28.18 5.97 -7.72
N LEU A 460 26.98 6.40 -7.32
CA LEU A 460 26.05 7.07 -8.22
C LEU A 460 26.50 8.49 -8.58
N GLU A 461 26.23 8.90 -9.81
CA GLU A 461 26.26 10.30 -10.20
C GLU A 461 24.92 11.00 -9.86
N PRO A 462 24.91 12.31 -9.54
CA PRO A 462 26.07 13.20 -9.44
C PRO A 462 26.83 12.99 -8.14
N LYS A 463 28.14 13.28 -8.18
CA LYS A 463 28.92 13.54 -6.96
C LYS A 463 28.31 14.68 -6.15
N LEU A 464 28.38 14.57 -4.84
CA LEU A 464 27.74 15.46 -3.88
C LEU A 464 28.73 16.36 -3.14
N SER A 465 30.01 16.01 -3.13
CA SER A 465 31.09 16.75 -2.44
C SER A 465 31.20 18.23 -2.86
N ASP A 466 30.90 18.54 -4.12
CA ASP A 466 30.97 19.90 -4.69
C ASP A 466 29.64 20.68 -4.60
N LYS A 467 28.55 20.06 -4.14
CA LYS A 467 27.20 20.65 -4.15
C LYS A 467 26.86 21.34 -2.83
N ASP A 468 26.03 22.38 -2.90
CA ASP A 468 25.39 22.94 -1.71
C ASP A 468 24.09 22.20 -1.41
N LEU A 469 24.14 21.34 -0.40
CA LEU A 469 23.02 20.48 -0.03
C LEU A 469 22.11 21.09 1.04
N ARG A 470 22.38 22.30 1.56
CA ARG A 470 21.58 22.88 2.66
C ARG A 470 20.10 23.01 2.31
N ALA A 471 19.80 23.36 1.05
CA ALA A 471 18.43 23.46 0.58
C ALA A 471 17.69 22.11 0.50
N SER A 472 18.41 20.98 0.47
CA SER A 472 17.79 19.65 0.48
C SER A 472 17.09 19.34 1.79
N ILE A 473 17.59 19.86 2.91
CA ILE A 473 16.95 19.75 4.24
C ILE A 473 15.56 20.40 4.22
N TYR A 474 15.40 21.49 3.47
CA TYR A 474 14.11 22.15 3.35
C TYR A 474 13.14 21.33 2.48
N LEU A 475 13.62 20.76 1.38
CA LEU A 475 12.82 19.95 0.47
C LEU A 475 12.40 18.61 1.08
N SER A 476 13.21 18.04 1.98
CA SER A 476 12.85 16.82 2.71
C SER A 476 11.67 17.05 3.66
N ARG A 477 11.66 18.15 4.41
CA ARG A 477 10.58 18.51 5.36
C ARG A 477 9.19 18.59 4.73
N GLU A 478 9.08 19.18 3.53
CA GLU A 478 7.79 19.46 2.86
C GLU A 478 7.13 18.21 2.27
N THR A 479 7.83 17.07 2.24
CA THR A 479 7.34 15.84 1.59
C THR A 479 7.45 14.60 2.47
N MET A 480 7.98 14.73 3.69
CA MET A 480 8.01 13.66 4.69
C MET A 480 6.75 13.70 5.57
N PRO A 481 6.19 12.55 5.98
CA PRO A 481 5.08 12.52 6.92
C PRO A 481 5.45 13.22 8.24
N ALA A 482 4.56 14.07 8.75
CA ALA A 482 4.75 14.95 9.90
C ALA A 482 5.17 14.27 11.24
N ALA A 483 5.27 12.95 11.29
CA ALA A 483 5.70 12.19 12.47
C ALA A 483 7.23 11.99 12.59
N HIS A 484 8.04 12.39 11.60
CA HIS A 484 9.42 11.87 11.46
C HIS A 484 10.54 12.91 11.44
N TYR A 485 10.36 14.13 11.98
CA TYR A 485 11.46 15.11 11.95
C TYR A 485 11.41 16.09 13.14
N VAL A 486 12.38 15.96 14.06
CA VAL A 486 12.80 17.05 14.97
C VAL A 486 14.26 17.34 14.65
N ILE A 487 14.53 18.58 14.25
CA ILE A 487 15.78 18.99 13.60
C ILE A 487 16.82 19.40 14.62
N GLY A 488 18.09 19.14 14.31
CA GLY A 488 19.23 19.62 15.10
C GLY A 488 19.46 18.85 16.39
N LEU A 489 18.68 17.80 16.65
CA LEU A 489 18.85 16.91 17.79
C LEU A 489 19.48 15.60 17.35
N SER A 490 20.57 15.23 18.02
CA SER A 490 21.13 13.89 18.03
C SER A 490 20.07 12.86 18.46
N PRO A 491 20.23 11.58 18.10
CA PRO A 491 19.32 10.51 18.55
C PRO A 491 19.11 10.53 20.07
N LYS A 492 20.18 10.74 20.83
CA LYS A 492 20.16 10.88 22.29
C LYS A 492 19.34 12.08 22.77
N ALA A 493 19.48 13.23 22.11
CA ALA A 493 18.68 14.41 22.43
C ALA A 493 17.21 14.26 22.01
N ARG A 494 16.88 13.46 20.99
CA ARG A 494 15.48 13.13 20.62
C ARG A 494 14.84 12.19 21.63
N ASP A 495 15.56 11.15 22.05
CA ASP A 495 15.10 10.25 23.10
C ASP A 495 14.85 11.05 24.39
N ALA A 496 15.78 11.93 24.74
CA ALA A 496 15.62 12.84 25.85
C ALA A 496 14.40 13.77 25.68
N LEU A 497 14.20 14.33 24.48
CA LEU A 497 13.04 15.17 24.17
C LEU A 497 11.72 14.40 24.32
N SER A 498 11.64 13.15 23.88
CA SER A 498 10.42 12.33 24.01
C SER A 498 10.00 12.11 25.47
N VAL A 499 11.00 11.94 26.35
CA VAL A 499 10.80 11.85 27.81
C VAL A 499 10.42 13.21 28.38
N LEU A 500 11.07 14.29 27.94
CA LEU A 500 10.81 15.64 28.45
C LEU A 500 9.41 16.15 28.06
N ILE A 501 8.93 15.86 26.84
CA ILE A 501 7.58 16.22 26.35
C ILE A 501 6.49 15.57 27.20
N THR A 502 6.69 14.34 27.66
CA THR A 502 5.71 13.61 28.48
C THR A 502 5.86 13.89 29.98
N THR A 503 6.89 14.64 30.39
CA THR A 503 7.19 14.89 31.79
C THR A 503 6.21 15.88 32.43
N THR A 504 5.55 15.44 33.50
CA THR A 504 4.56 16.23 34.25
C THR A 504 5.11 16.81 35.56
N ARG A 505 6.16 16.21 36.14
CA ARG A 505 6.74 16.61 37.44
C ARG A 505 8.26 16.79 37.36
N LYS A 506 8.79 17.77 38.09
CA LYS A 506 10.24 18.05 38.17
C LYS A 506 11.05 16.93 38.82
N SER A 507 10.42 16.15 39.70
CA SER A 507 11.05 15.02 40.40
C SER A 507 11.17 13.75 39.54
N SER A 508 10.85 13.83 38.24
CA SER A 508 10.96 12.68 37.34
C SER A 508 12.41 12.26 37.19
N GLN A 509 12.77 11.10 37.73
CA GLN A 509 14.12 10.56 37.62
C GLN A 509 14.49 10.28 36.15
N ALA A 510 13.53 9.83 35.35
CA ALA A 510 13.71 9.61 33.92
C ALA A 510 14.07 10.90 33.18
N ALA A 511 13.41 12.02 33.50
CA ALA A 511 13.71 13.33 32.90
C ALA A 511 15.09 13.85 33.31
N VAL A 512 15.49 13.65 34.57
CA VAL A 512 16.81 14.07 35.06
C VAL A 512 17.94 13.24 34.43
N THR A 513 17.70 11.95 34.16
CA THR A 513 18.64 11.10 33.42
C THR A 513 18.72 11.55 31.95
N ALA A 514 17.58 11.76 31.30
CA ALA A 514 17.49 12.22 29.92
C ALA A 514 18.25 13.54 29.66
N LEU A 515 18.28 14.46 30.63
CA LEU A 515 19.06 15.70 30.52
C LEU A 515 20.57 15.48 30.38
N ARG A 516 21.10 14.32 30.77
CA ARG A 516 22.53 14.00 30.65
C ARG A 516 22.92 13.60 29.24
N ASP A 517 21.94 13.18 28.44
CA ASP A 517 22.12 12.71 27.08
C ASP A 517 22.05 13.85 26.04
N ILE A 518 21.79 15.08 26.49
CA ILE A 518 21.74 16.30 25.67
C ILE A 518 23.09 17.01 25.70
N SER A 519 23.67 17.28 24.52
CA SER A 519 24.92 18.05 24.40
C SER A 519 24.70 19.54 24.66
N GLN A 520 25.75 20.28 25.04
CA GLN A 520 25.65 21.70 25.42
C GLN A 520 25.06 22.59 24.30
N ASP A 521 25.40 22.30 23.04
CA ASP A 521 24.91 22.97 21.84
C ASP A 521 23.45 22.60 21.49
N GLU A 522 22.91 21.52 22.06
CA GLU A 522 21.57 21.00 21.74
C GLU A 522 20.48 21.47 22.71
N PHE A 523 20.84 22.08 23.85
CA PHE A 523 19.86 22.54 24.85
C PHE A 523 18.87 23.59 24.32
N VAL A 524 19.32 24.47 23.42
CA VAL A 524 18.45 25.48 22.80
C VAL A 524 17.49 24.84 21.79
N PRO A 525 17.94 24.01 20.83
CA PRO A 525 17.04 23.23 19.96
C PRO A 525 16.03 22.33 20.71
N VAL A 526 16.45 21.67 21.80
CA VAL A 526 15.54 20.86 22.65
C VAL A 526 14.45 21.77 23.26
N MET A 527 14.83 22.95 23.74
CA MET A 527 13.88 23.90 24.30
C MET A 527 12.89 24.42 23.25
N GLU A 528 13.36 24.74 22.05
CA GLU A 528 12.49 25.19 20.96
C GLU A 528 11.47 24.11 20.56
N SER A 529 11.89 22.85 20.53
CA SER A 529 11.02 21.70 20.27
C SER A 529 9.98 21.49 21.38
N LEU A 530 10.37 21.66 22.65
CA LEU A 530 9.45 21.63 23.78
C LEU A 530 8.43 22.78 23.71
N ILE A 531 8.86 23.98 23.31
CA ILE A 531 7.99 25.12 23.13
C ILE A 531 6.99 24.90 22.00
N GLU A 532 7.42 24.31 20.88
CA GLU A 532 6.54 23.96 19.77
C GLU A 532 5.44 22.99 20.23
N HIS A 533 5.79 21.97 21.02
CA HIS A 533 4.79 21.12 21.65
C HIS A 533 3.83 21.92 22.55
N LEU A 534 4.36 22.77 23.44
CA LEU A 534 3.54 23.57 24.36
C LEU A 534 2.63 24.58 23.64
N ARG A 535 2.99 25.06 22.45
CA ARG A 535 2.15 25.94 21.62
C ARG A 535 0.89 25.27 21.10
N THR A 536 0.86 23.94 21.02
CA THR A 536 -0.35 23.20 20.58
C THR A 536 -1.43 23.16 21.66
N ILE A 537 -1.11 23.58 22.89
CA ILE A 537 -1.98 23.48 24.06
C ILE A 537 -2.82 24.74 24.21
N THR A 538 -4.14 24.55 24.14
CA THR A 538 -5.13 25.64 24.20
C THR A 538 -5.61 25.93 25.63
N GLU A 539 -5.54 24.97 26.56
CA GLU A 539 -5.99 25.14 27.95
C GLU A 539 -4.83 25.15 28.95
N TRP A 540 -4.68 26.26 29.68
CA TRP A 540 -3.61 26.45 30.69
C TRP A 540 -4.11 26.37 32.15
N SER A 541 -5.38 26.01 32.34
CA SER A 541 -6.02 25.89 33.66
C SER A 541 -5.31 24.88 34.58
N LYS A 542 -4.71 23.85 34.00
CA LYS A 542 -3.86 22.86 34.66
C LYS A 542 -2.49 22.81 33.99
N GLN A 543 -1.49 22.33 34.72
CA GLN A 543 -0.14 22.17 34.18
C GLN A 543 -0.14 21.15 33.03
N PRO A 544 0.26 21.55 31.81
CA PRO A 544 0.38 20.61 30.70
C PRO A 544 1.60 19.70 30.84
N ALA A 545 1.50 18.52 30.20
CA ALA A 545 2.67 17.67 29.99
C ALA A 545 3.73 18.45 29.19
N GLY A 546 5.00 18.23 29.52
CA GLY A 546 6.12 18.91 28.87
C GLY A 546 6.55 20.20 29.56
N PHE A 547 5.66 20.88 30.30
CA PHE A 547 6.03 22.13 30.99
C PHE A 547 7.07 21.89 32.09
N ALA A 548 6.95 20.79 32.84
CA ALA A 548 7.97 20.43 33.82
C ALA A 548 9.32 20.07 33.15
N GLY A 549 9.27 19.40 31.98
CA GLY A 549 10.45 19.12 31.16
C GLY A 549 11.15 20.40 30.70
N ALA A 550 10.40 21.38 30.21
CA ALA A 550 10.94 22.69 29.81
C ALA A 550 11.60 23.42 31.00
N VAL A 551 10.99 23.42 32.19
CA VAL A 551 11.65 24.01 33.37
C VAL A 551 12.96 23.28 33.73
N LEU A 552 13.01 21.95 33.60
CA LEU A 552 14.24 21.18 33.87
C LEU A 552 15.35 21.52 32.87
N VAL A 553 15.03 21.70 31.59
CA VAL A 553 15.99 22.14 30.55
C VAL A 553 16.48 23.57 30.84
N ALA A 554 15.56 24.48 31.21
CA ALA A 554 15.88 25.87 31.56
C ALA A 554 16.75 25.99 32.83
N ASP A 555 16.54 25.10 33.81
CA ASP A 555 17.35 25.03 35.03
C ASP A 555 18.80 24.56 34.74
N LYS A 556 19.00 23.79 33.67
CA LYS A 556 20.30 23.27 33.25
C LYS A 556 21.08 24.19 32.31
N HIS A 557 20.40 24.92 31.44
CA HIS A 557 21.05 25.76 30.42
C HIS A 557 20.42 27.15 30.34
N ILE A 558 21.23 28.19 30.56
CA ILE A 558 20.73 29.57 30.75
C ILE A 558 20.15 30.19 29.49
N GLU A 559 20.76 29.95 28.31
CA GLU A 559 20.23 30.48 27.05
C GLU A 559 18.90 29.81 26.66
N ALA A 560 18.77 28.51 26.95
CA ALA A 560 17.50 27.80 26.78
C ALA A 560 16.43 28.39 27.73
N GLY A 561 16.80 28.72 28.97
CA GLY A 561 15.94 29.42 29.91
C GLY A 561 15.47 30.80 29.42
N LYS A 562 16.31 31.56 28.72
CA LYS A 562 15.91 32.84 28.10
C LYS A 562 14.86 32.64 26.99
N VAL A 563 15.03 31.61 26.15
CA VAL A 563 14.06 31.27 25.10
C VAL A 563 12.72 30.87 25.73
N PHE A 564 12.75 30.07 26.79
CA PHE A 564 11.55 29.66 27.51
C PHE A 564 10.83 30.82 28.21
N LYS A 565 11.59 31.74 28.83
CA LYS A 565 11.03 32.97 29.43
C LYS A 565 10.24 33.78 28.41
N ARG A 566 10.77 33.95 27.18
CA ARG A 566 10.07 34.66 26.09
C ARG A 566 8.74 33.99 25.72
N PHE A 567 8.73 32.66 25.64
CA PHE A 567 7.51 31.91 25.38
C PHE A 567 6.47 32.10 26.50
N ILE A 568 6.87 31.94 27.76
CA ILE A 568 5.98 32.12 28.91
C ILE A 568 5.40 33.53 28.96
N SER A 569 6.20 34.56 28.67
CA SER A 569 5.72 35.95 28.65
C SER A 569 4.66 36.24 27.56
N GLY A 570 4.51 35.36 26.57
CA GLY A 570 3.48 35.45 25.54
C GLY A 570 2.17 34.71 25.88
N ILE A 571 2.11 34.02 27.02
CA ILE A 571 0.89 33.33 27.48
C ILE A 571 0.04 34.34 28.27
N ASN A 572 -1.16 34.65 27.78
CA ASN A 572 -2.04 35.64 28.40
C ASN A 572 -2.60 35.19 29.76
N ASP A 573 -2.80 33.88 29.93
CA ASP A 573 -3.25 33.29 31.20
C ASP A 573 -2.05 32.94 32.08
N ASN A 574 -1.96 33.54 33.27
CA ASN A 574 -0.92 33.28 34.27
C ASN A 574 -1.47 32.45 35.43
N PRO A 575 -1.68 31.13 35.25
CA PRO A 575 -2.26 30.30 36.29
C PRO A 575 -1.32 30.18 37.50
N HIS A 576 -1.88 30.07 38.70
CA HIS A 576 -1.11 30.04 39.96
C HIS A 576 -0.03 28.96 39.99
N TRP A 577 -0.28 27.80 39.38
CA TRP A 577 0.68 26.70 39.29
C TRP A 577 1.94 27.08 38.49
N MET A 578 1.80 27.92 37.45
CA MET A 578 2.91 28.32 36.60
C MET A 578 3.87 29.22 37.37
N ASN A 579 3.32 30.25 38.04
CA ASN A 579 4.08 31.15 38.89
C ASN A 579 4.82 30.40 40.02
N ALA A 580 4.19 29.40 40.63
CA ALA A 580 4.82 28.58 41.66
C ALA A 580 6.06 27.82 41.16
N LEU A 581 6.13 27.48 39.86
CA LEU A 581 7.23 26.72 39.29
C LEU A 581 8.40 27.59 38.78
N ILE A 582 8.18 28.86 38.50
CA ILE A 582 9.16 29.72 37.79
C ILE A 582 9.60 30.98 38.56
N LYS A 583 8.79 31.50 39.51
CA LYS A 583 9.01 32.79 40.18
C LYS A 583 10.37 32.93 40.87
N GLU A 584 10.94 31.83 41.36
CA GLU A 584 12.23 31.82 42.07
C GLU A 584 13.43 31.46 41.19
N LYS A 585 13.20 31.19 39.90
CA LYS A 585 14.24 30.67 39.00
C LYS A 585 15.16 31.77 38.47
N LYS A 586 16.46 31.49 38.47
CA LYS A 586 17.51 32.44 38.02
C LYS A 586 17.39 32.83 36.55
N TRP A 587 16.92 31.93 35.69
CA TRP A 587 16.69 32.21 34.26
C TRP A 587 15.39 32.99 34.00
N PHE A 588 14.49 33.05 34.98
CA PHE A 588 13.19 33.73 34.88
C PHE A 588 13.22 35.15 35.45
N LYS A 589 14.04 35.39 36.48
CA LYS A 589 14.42 36.75 36.91
C LYS A 589 15.22 37.41 35.80
#